data_AF-A0A552YY31-F1
#
_entry.id   AF-A0A552YY31-F1
#
_cell.length_a   1.000
_cell.length_b   1.000
_cell.length_c   1.000
_cell.angle_alpha   90.00
_cell.angle_beta   90.00
_cell.angle_gamma   90.00
#
_symmetry.space_group_name_H-M   'P 1'
#
loop_
_entity.id
_entity.type
_entity.pdbx_description
1 polymer ?
#
loop_
_entity_poly.entity_id
_entity_poly.type
_entity_poly.pdbx_seq_one_letter_code
_entity_poly.pdbx_strand_id
1 'polypeptide(L)'
;KSGEKIKDGIDTIGKKTTLHTVKNKVSSPYKKPTVINIFGDGFSQEIDVVTTALQLGIVKKLGEWYSFNGQKLGRGIFGVKEYLSHHPSVFNALDNLTREALQFS
;
A
#
# COMPACT_ATOMS: atom_id res chain seq x y z
N LYS A 1 15.69 5.85 11.72
CA LYS A 1 15.45 7.18 11.11
C LYS A 1 13.99 7.56 11.35
N SER A 2 13.69 8.81 11.70
CA SER A 2 12.30 9.24 11.91
C SER A 2 11.53 9.11 10.59
N GLY A 3 10.47 8.29 10.59
CA GLY A 3 9.61 8.07 9.44
C GLY A 3 8.84 9.32 9.01
N GLU A 4 8.54 9.41 7.71
CA GLU A 4 7.80 10.52 7.11
C GLU A 4 6.39 10.62 7.72
N LYS A 5 6.01 11.81 8.20
CA LYS A 5 4.68 12.05 8.77
C LYS A 5 3.68 12.23 7.65
N ILE A 6 2.55 11.52 7.72
CA ILE A 6 1.45 11.70 6.79
C ILE A 6 0.46 12.67 7.41
N LYS A 7 0.17 13.73 6.67
CA LYS A 7 -0.76 14.78 7.08
C LYS A 7 -1.98 14.78 6.17
N ASP A 8 -3.12 15.08 6.77
CA ASP A 8 -4.34 15.43 6.04
C ASP A 8 -4.75 16.84 6.49
N GLY A 9 -4.54 17.81 5.62
CA GLY A 9 -4.61 19.24 5.98
C GLY A 9 -3.59 19.61 7.08
N ILE A 10 -4.11 19.95 8.26
CA ILE A 10 -3.33 20.41 9.42
C ILE A 10 -2.96 19.23 10.33
N ASP A 11 -3.78 18.17 10.34
CA ASP A 11 -3.66 17.08 11.28
C ASP A 11 -2.70 15.99 10.78
N THR A 12 -1.91 15.43 11.70
CA THR A 12 -1.02 14.30 11.39
C THR A 12 -1.80 13.01 11.60
N ILE A 13 -2.30 12.43 10.52
CA ILE A 13 -3.14 11.23 10.54
C ILE A 13 -2.34 9.93 10.59
N GLY A 14 -1.04 9.97 10.30
CA GLY A 14 -0.22 8.76 10.38
C GLY A 14 1.27 8.97 10.16
N LYS A 15 1.97 7.85 10.05
CA LYS A 15 3.42 7.79 9.88
C LYS A 15 3.82 6.67 8.94
N LYS A 16 4.59 7.02 7.92
CA LYS A 16 5.28 6.07 7.06
C LYS A 16 6.50 5.52 7.78
N THR A 17 6.54 4.20 7.93
CA THR A 17 7.56 3.48 8.69
C THR A 17 8.27 2.50 7.77
N THR A 18 9.58 2.62 7.67
CA THR A 18 10.41 1.64 6.95
C THR A 18 10.92 0.61 7.95
N LEU A 19 10.57 -0.65 7.70
CA LEU A 19 11.04 -1.78 8.49
C LEU A 19 12.32 -2.32 7.87
N HIS A 20 13.25 -2.76 8.71
CA HIS A 20 14.55 -3.29 8.28
C HIS A 20 14.66 -4.74 8.73
N THR A 21 14.66 -5.68 7.78
CA THR A 21 14.84 -7.10 8.09
C THR A 21 16.33 -7.40 8.28
N VAL A 22 16.83 -7.33 9.52
CA VAL A 22 18.25 -7.54 9.82
C VAL A 22 18.68 -9.00 9.71
N LYS A 23 17.77 -9.94 10.02
CA LYS A 23 18.06 -11.37 9.96
C LYS A 23 16.84 -12.11 9.43
N ASN A 24 17.04 -12.86 8.35
CA ASN A 24 16.05 -13.76 7.78
C ASN A 24 16.76 -15.08 7.43
N LYS A 25 16.28 -16.20 7.98
CA LYS A 25 16.83 -17.54 7.72
C LYS A 25 16.04 -18.32 6.66
N VAL A 26 14.86 -17.83 6.28
CA VAL A 26 13.94 -18.53 5.35
C VAL A 26 14.02 -17.94 3.95
N SER A 27 14.25 -16.63 3.84
CA SER A 27 14.39 -15.93 2.55
C SER A 27 15.50 -14.89 2.63
N SER A 28 15.70 -14.17 1.53
CA SER A 28 16.75 -13.14 1.40
C SER A 28 16.68 -12.11 2.55
N PRO A 29 17.79 -11.90 3.28
CA PRO A 29 17.88 -10.90 4.35
C PRO A 29 17.96 -9.47 3.80
N TYR A 30 17.86 -8.47 4.68
CA TYR A 30 18.05 -7.03 4.39
C TYR A 30 17.01 -6.35 3.49
N LYS A 31 15.85 -6.97 3.28
CA LYS A 31 14.70 -6.31 2.66
C LYS A 31 14.22 -5.13 3.53
N LYS A 32 13.76 -4.06 2.86
CA LYS A 32 13.29 -2.82 3.51
C LYS A 32 11.85 -2.49 3.09
N PRO A 33 10.83 -3.22 3.58
CA PRO A 33 9.46 -2.87 3.30
C PRO A 33 9.10 -1.54 3.96
N THR A 34 8.28 -0.75 3.27
CA THR A 34 7.75 0.51 3.77
C THR A 34 6.26 0.34 3.99
N VAL A 35 5.82 0.55 5.23
CA VAL A 35 4.43 0.43 5.65
C VAL A 35 3.92 1.75 6.16
N ILE A 36 2.62 1.98 6.03
CA ILE A 36 1.98 3.19 6.55
C ILE A 36 1.17 2.82 7.79
N ASN A 37 1.51 3.44 8.93
CA ASN A 37 0.75 3.32 10.17
C ASN A 37 -0.18 4.53 10.31
N ILE A 38 -1.50 4.29 10.33
CA ILE A 38 -2.52 5.31 10.57
C ILE A 38 -2.83 5.32 12.06
N PHE A 39 -2.86 6.50 12.69
CA PHE A 39 -3.19 6.57 14.11
C PHE A 39 -4.66 6.21 14.35
N GLY A 40 -4.92 5.25 15.25
CA GLY A 40 -6.25 4.74 15.58
C GLY A 40 -6.67 3.49 14.79
N ASP A 41 -6.22 3.34 13.54
CA ASP A 41 -6.56 2.21 12.65
C ASP A 41 -5.40 1.17 12.57
N GLY A 42 -4.17 1.61 12.78
CA GLY A 42 -2.97 0.75 12.72
C GLY A 42 -2.41 0.62 11.31
N PHE A 43 -1.89 -0.56 10.98
CA PHE A 43 -1.35 -0.87 9.64
C PHE A 43 -2.49 -1.23 8.69
N SER A 44 -2.66 -0.45 7.62
CA SER A 44 -3.68 -0.71 6.61
C SER A 44 -3.11 -1.61 5.51
N GLN A 45 -3.71 -2.80 5.37
CA GLN A 45 -3.34 -3.77 4.34
C GLN A 45 -3.64 -3.23 2.94
N GLU A 46 -4.73 -2.48 2.78
CA GLU A 46 -5.16 -1.89 1.51
C GLU A 46 -4.09 -0.94 0.96
N ILE A 47 -3.54 -0.08 1.81
CA ILE A 47 -2.48 0.85 1.43
C ILE A 47 -1.20 0.11 1.05
N ASP A 48 -0.84 -0.93 1.79
CA ASP A 48 0.38 -1.70 1.53
C ASP A 48 0.28 -2.48 0.22
N VAL A 49 -0.87 -3.10 -0.07
CA VAL A 49 -1.15 -3.78 -1.35
C VAL A 49 -1.10 -2.79 -2.50
N VAL A 50 -1.77 -1.64 -2.39
CA VAL A 50 -1.75 -0.60 -3.44
C VAL A 50 -0.34 -0.07 -3.67
N THR A 51 0.43 0.17 -2.61
CA THR A 51 1.82 0.64 -2.72
C THR A 51 2.69 -0.37 -3.45
N THR A 52 2.49 -1.66 -3.17
CA THR A 52 3.21 -2.75 -3.83
C THR A 52 2.76 -2.89 -5.29
N ALA A 53 1.46 -2.84 -5.55
CA ALA A 53 0.90 -2.91 -6.89
C ALA A 53 1.31 -1.74 -7.80
N LEU A 54 1.54 -0.55 -7.22
CA LEU A 54 2.14 0.59 -7.92
C LEU A 54 3.58 0.30 -8.34
N GLN A 55 4.38 -0.32 -7.47
CA GLN A 55 5.77 -0.69 -7.77
C GLN A 55 5.86 -1.73 -8.88
N LEU A 56 4.88 -2.65 -8.94
CA LEU A 56 4.78 -3.69 -9.95
C LEU A 56 4.11 -3.20 -11.26
N GLY A 57 3.59 -1.96 -11.29
CA GLY A 57 2.91 -1.40 -12.46
C GLY A 57 1.50 -1.93 -12.71
N ILE A 58 0.93 -2.70 -11.77
CA ILE A 58 -0.45 -3.22 -11.83
C ILE A 58 -1.45 -2.07 -11.63
N VAL A 59 -1.16 -1.20 -10.67
CA VAL A 59 -1.90 0.04 -10.45
C VAL A 59 -1.16 1.18 -11.14
N LYS A 60 -1.88 2.03 -11.86
CA LYS A 60 -1.33 3.20 -12.54
C LYS A 60 -1.74 4.47 -11.81
N LYS A 61 -0.74 5.30 -11.50
CA LYS A 61 -0.93 6.64 -10.93
C LYS A 61 -0.88 7.69 -12.04
N LEU A 62 -1.96 8.44 -12.20
CA LEU A 62 -2.09 9.56 -13.14
C LEU A 62 -2.31 10.83 -12.31
N GLY A 63 -1.22 11.55 -12.03
CA GLY A 63 -1.24 12.70 -11.11
C GLY A 63 -1.63 12.27 -9.70
N GLU A 64 -2.78 12.74 -9.22
CA GLU A 64 -3.35 12.36 -7.92
C GLU A 64 -4.33 11.19 -8.00
N TRP A 65 -4.66 10.70 -9.20
CA TRP A 65 -5.61 9.62 -9.41
C TRP A 65 -4.92 8.26 -9.49
N TYR A 66 -5.55 7.26 -8.88
CA TYR A 66 -5.14 5.87 -8.98
C TYR A 66 -6.13 5.09 -9.83
N SER A 67 -5.60 4.24 -10.70
CA SER A 67 -6.38 3.43 -11.62
C SER A 67 -5.89 1.99 -11.64
N PHE A 68 -6.83 1.06 -11.72
CA PHE A 68 -6.59 -0.37 -11.80
C PHE A 68 -7.42 -0.94 -12.94
N ASN A 69 -6.77 -1.60 -13.89
CA ASN A 69 -7.41 -2.21 -15.06
C ASN A 69 -8.40 -1.29 -15.81
N GLY A 70 -8.07 0.00 -15.91
CA GLY A 70 -8.93 1.02 -16.54
C GLY A 70 -10.02 1.62 -15.64
N GLN A 71 -10.30 1.03 -14.47
CA GLN A 71 -11.20 1.60 -13.47
C GLN A 71 -10.48 2.61 -12.59
N LYS A 72 -11.16 3.71 -12.25
CA LYS A 72 -10.65 4.73 -11.32
C LYS A 72 -10.95 4.28 -9.89
N LEU A 73 -9.90 4.06 -9.11
CA LEU A 73 -10.01 3.63 -7.71
C LEU A 73 -10.30 4.82 -6.78
N GLY A 74 -9.70 5.98 -7.08
CA GLY A 74 -9.88 7.17 -6.24
C GLY A 74 -8.78 8.20 -6.40
N ARG A 75 -8.96 9.32 -5.71
CA ARG A 75 -7.98 10.41 -5.60
C ARG A 75 -7.21 10.26 -4.29
N GLY A 76 -5.89 10.28 -4.36
CA GLY A 76 -5.03 10.11 -3.19
C GLY A 76 -5.07 8.68 -2.64
N ILE A 77 -4.14 8.36 -1.73
CA ILE A 77 -4.01 6.99 -1.21
C ILE A 77 -5.13 6.65 -0.21
N PHE A 78 -5.62 7.64 0.54
CA PHE A 78 -6.74 7.47 1.48
C PHE A 78 -8.08 7.26 0.78
N GLY A 79 -8.34 7.99 -0.32
CA GLY A 79 -9.54 7.75 -1.13
C GLY A 79 -9.54 6.36 -1.76
N VAL A 80 -8.36 5.85 -2.15
CA VAL A 80 -8.23 4.46 -2.63
C VAL A 80 -8.45 3.45 -1.51
N LYS A 81 -7.92 3.69 -0.30
CA LYS A 81 -8.20 2.85 0.88
C LYS A 81 -9.69 2.73 1.10
N GLU A 82 -10.40 3.86 1.19
CA GLU A 82 -11.84 3.89 1.41
C GLU A 82 -12.60 3.11 0.31
N TYR A 83 -12.25 3.32 -0.96
CA TYR A 83 -12.84 2.59 -2.07
C TYR A 83 -12.63 1.07 -1.95
N LEU A 84 -11.42 0.63 -1.62
CA LEU A 84 -11.08 -0.79 -1.48
C LEU A 84 -11.75 -1.44 -0.26
N SER A 85 -11.88 -0.71 0.84
CA SER A 85 -12.64 -1.18 2.01
C SER A 85 -14.12 -1.39 1.70
N HIS A 86 -14.72 -0.57 0.81
CA HIS A 86 -16.10 -0.76 0.36
C HIS A 86 -16.28 -1.80 -0.75
N HIS A 87 -15.21 -2.13 -1.50
CA HIS A 87 -15.24 -3.07 -2.62
C HIS A 87 -14.25 -4.22 -2.40
N PRO A 88 -14.54 -5.15 -1.47
CA PRO A 88 -13.62 -6.25 -1.13
C PRO A 88 -13.34 -7.18 -2.31
N SER A 89 -14.27 -7.30 -3.28
CA SER A 89 -14.04 -8.06 -4.50
C SER A 89 -12.91 -7.49 -5.35
N VAL A 90 -12.83 -6.16 -5.47
CA VAL A 90 -11.76 -5.47 -6.19
C VAL A 90 -10.44 -5.57 -5.43
N PHE A 91 -10.48 -5.43 -4.10
CA PHE A 91 -9.31 -5.62 -3.27
C PHE A 91 -8.70 -7.02 -3.41
N ASN A 92 -9.52 -8.08 -3.33
CA ASN A 92 -9.05 -9.45 -3.46
C ASN A 92 -8.47 -9.73 -4.84
N ALA A 93 -9.10 -9.21 -5.90
CA ALA A 93 -8.55 -9.33 -7.25
C ALA A 93 -7.18 -8.65 -7.37
N LEU A 94 -7.03 -7.46 -6.79
CA LEU A 94 -5.77 -6.73 -6.76
C LEU A 94 -4.71 -7.46 -5.93
N ASP A 95 -5.05 -7.97 -4.75
CA ASP A 95 -4.12 -8.70 -3.87
C ASP A 95 -3.62 -9.98 -4.54
N ASN A 96 -4.52 -10.75 -5.16
CA ASN A 96 -4.16 -11.98 -5.88
C ASN A 96 -3.17 -11.70 -7.02
N LEU A 97 -3.48 -10.73 -7.89
CA LEU A 97 -2.57 -10.35 -8.98
C LEU A 97 -1.22 -9.85 -8.46
N THR A 98 -1.22 -9.11 -7.35
CA THR A 98 0.00 -8.60 -6.73
C THR A 98 0.85 -9.75 -6.17
N ARG A 99 0.23 -10.76 -5.54
CA ARG A 99 0.92 -11.95 -5.03
C ARG A 99 1.48 -12.83 -6.15
N GLU A 100 0.69 -13.05 -7.20
CA GLU A 100 1.12 -13.79 -8.39
C GLU A 100 2.32 -13.13 -9.06
N ALA A 101 2.29 -11.79 -9.22
CA ALA A 101 3.40 -11.03 -9.79
C ALA A 101 4.68 -11.10 -8.93
N LEU A 102 4.53 -11.24 -7.62
CA LEU A 102 5.64 -11.44 -6.67
C LEU A 102 6.08 -12.91 -6.57
N GLN A 103 5.48 -13.81 -7.35
CA GLN A 103 5.77 -15.25 -7.38
C GLN A 103 5.57 -15.92 -6.01
N PHE A 104 4.64 -15.41 -5.19
CA PHE A 104 4.18 -16.14 -4.02
C PHE A 104 3.29 -17.29 -4.51
N SER A 105 3.85 -18.50 -4.57
CA SER A 105 3.12 -19.76 -4.82
C SER A 105 2.28 -20.18 -3.63
#